data_AF-A0A2S9FY49-F1
#
_entry.id   AF-A0A2S9FY49-F1
#
_cell.length_a   1.000
_cell.length_b   1.000
_cell.length_c   1.000
_cell.angle_alpha   90.00
_cell.angle_beta   90.00
_cell.angle_gamma   90.00
#
_symmetry.space_group_name_H-M   'P 1'
#
loop_
_entity.id
_entity.type
_entity.pdbx_description
1 polymer ?
#
loop_
_entity_poly.entity_id
_entity_poly.type
_entity_poly.pdbx_seq_one_letter_code
_entity_poly.pdbx_strand_id
1 'polypeptide(L)'
;ELARAWKTATLRATSDTKSGGLVEGRRLAPVVGLAGANRGTQTIVRALMTGYLLHTLTGDRKNDTYRDFANPDVDLPKAPTMDPF
;
A
#
# COMPACT_ATOMS: atom_id res chain seq x y z
N GLU A 1 -7.95 -10.16 13.19
CA GLU A 1 -6.91 -9.49 14.00
C GLU A 1 -6.57 -8.05 13.59
N LEU A 2 -6.00 -7.76 12.41
CA LEU A 2 -5.49 -6.40 12.12
C LEU A 2 -6.57 -5.31 11.96
N ALA A 3 -7.65 -5.56 11.19
CA ALA A 3 -8.76 -4.62 11.04
C ALA A 3 -9.45 -4.31 12.40
N ARG A 4 -9.50 -5.30 13.30
CA ARG A 4 -10.05 -5.15 14.66
C ARG A 4 -9.11 -4.36 15.58
N ALA A 5 -7.79 -4.53 15.42
CA ALA A 5 -6.78 -3.81 16.18
C ALA A 5 -6.68 -2.34 15.79
N TRP A 6 -6.96 -1.99 14.52
CA TRP A 6 -6.83 -0.64 14.00
C TRP A 6 -8.13 -0.09 13.41
N LYS A 7 -9.09 0.19 14.29
CA LYS A 7 -10.46 0.57 13.94
C LYS A 7 -10.61 1.81 13.08
N THR A 8 -9.67 2.75 13.14
CA THR A 8 -9.71 4.01 12.38
C THR A 8 -9.02 3.91 11.03
N ALA A 9 -8.42 2.76 10.70
CA ALA A 9 -7.68 2.57 9.46
C ALA A 9 -8.50 1.75 8.46
N THR A 10 -8.41 2.12 7.18
CA THR A 10 -8.90 1.27 6.09
C THR A 10 -7.86 0.22 5.77
N LEU A 11 -8.24 -1.05 5.86
CA LEU A 11 -7.38 -2.16 5.45
C LEU A 11 -7.67 -2.53 3.99
N ARG A 12 -6.61 -2.64 3.19
CA ARG A 12 -6.68 -3.06 1.79
C ARG A 12 -5.86 -4.32 1.58
N ALA A 13 -6.44 -5.29 0.87
CA ALA A 13 -5.69 -6.44 0.37
C ALA A 13 -4.84 -5.98 -0.80
N THR A 14 -3.64 -6.53 -1.00
CA THR A 14 -2.84 -6.24 -2.21
C THR A 14 -2.59 -7.51 -3.00
N SER A 15 -2.79 -7.47 -4.32
CA SER A 15 -2.56 -8.64 -5.17
C SER A 15 -1.07 -8.84 -5.45
N ASP A 16 -0.66 -10.10 -5.61
CA ASP A 16 0.69 -10.48 -6.04
C ASP A 16 1.85 -9.95 -5.17
N THR A 17 1.55 -9.56 -3.92
CA THR A 17 2.55 -9.09 -2.97
C THR A 17 3.17 -10.23 -2.18
N LYS A 18 4.37 -10.00 -1.66
CA LYS A 18 5.12 -10.96 -0.83
C LYS A 18 5.32 -10.35 0.54
N SER A 19 5.16 -11.16 1.60
CA SER A 19 5.30 -10.70 2.98
C SER A 19 6.67 -10.08 3.31
N GLY A 20 7.73 -10.48 2.60
CA GLY A 20 9.07 -9.88 2.70
C GLY A 20 9.43 -8.94 1.55
N GLY A 21 8.44 -8.50 0.76
CA GLY A 21 8.65 -7.73 -0.46
C GLY A 21 9.10 -6.28 -0.23
N LEU A 22 8.83 -5.74 0.95
CA LEU A 22 9.39 -4.50 1.46
C LEU A 22 10.66 -4.82 2.25
N VAL A 23 11.78 -4.22 1.85
CA VAL A 23 13.03 -4.40 2.59
C VAL A 23 12.99 -3.49 3.81
N GLU A 24 12.93 -4.11 4.98
CA GLU A 24 13.07 -3.41 6.26
C GLU A 24 14.53 -3.55 6.74
N GLY A 25 15.27 -2.43 6.76
CA GLY A 25 16.63 -2.32 7.33
C GLY A 25 17.80 -2.75 6.43
N ARG A 26 19.02 -2.75 7.01
CA ARG A 26 20.25 -3.29 6.38
C ARG A 26 20.32 -4.81 6.60
N ARG A 27 19.55 -5.58 5.84
CA ARG A 27 19.75 -7.03 5.79
C ARG A 27 20.93 -7.34 4.85
N LEU A 28 22.05 -7.76 5.45
CA LEU A 28 23.26 -8.23 4.76
C LEU A 28 22.88 -9.38 3.82
N ALA A 29 22.85 -9.07 2.53
CA ALA A 29 22.32 -9.96 1.50
C ALA A 29 23.24 -11.08 0.99
N PRO A 30 24.57 -11.18 1.24
CA PRO A 30 25.29 -12.28 0.66
C PRO A 30 25.22 -13.47 1.63
N VAL A 31 24.58 -14.57 1.21
CA VAL A 31 25.07 -15.97 1.34
C VAL A 31 23.92 -17.02 1.43
N VAL A 32 22.65 -16.70 1.74
CA VAL A 32 21.66 -17.77 2.05
C VAL A 32 20.22 -17.62 1.53
N GLY A 33 20.02 -17.08 0.32
CA GLY A 33 18.74 -17.25 -0.39
C GLY A 33 17.50 -16.66 0.28
N LEU A 34 17.65 -15.67 1.16
CA LEU A 34 16.53 -14.99 1.81
C LEU A 34 15.79 -14.10 0.80
N ALA A 35 14.46 -14.17 0.83
CA ALA A 35 13.57 -13.44 -0.07
C ALA A 35 13.91 -11.94 -0.07
N GLY A 36 14.51 -11.47 -1.17
CA GLY A 36 14.87 -10.08 -1.37
C GLY A 36 13.68 -9.19 -1.72
N ALA A 37 13.97 -7.90 -1.86
CA ALA A 37 13.06 -6.88 -2.41
C ALA A 37 12.17 -7.44 -3.52
N ASN A 38 10.85 -7.42 -3.34
CA ASN A 38 9.92 -7.81 -4.38
C ASN A 38 9.46 -6.57 -5.14
N ARG A 39 9.84 -6.48 -6.43
CA ARG A 39 9.51 -5.33 -7.27
C ARG A 39 8.01 -5.06 -7.34
N GLY A 40 7.17 -6.10 -7.47
CA GLY A 40 5.71 -5.96 -7.53
C GLY A 40 5.13 -5.34 -6.25
N THR A 41 5.58 -5.84 -5.10
CA THR A 41 5.20 -5.32 -3.78
C THR A 41 5.59 -3.85 -3.63
N GLN A 42 6.83 -3.50 -4.00
CA GLN A 42 7.29 -2.11 -3.94
C GLN A 42 6.54 -1.20 -4.90
N THR A 43 6.20 -1.67 -6.10
CA THR A 43 5.41 -0.90 -7.07
C THR A 43 4.02 -0.58 -6.53
N ILE A 44 3.31 -1.57 -5.99
CA ILE A 44 1.95 -1.38 -5.44
C ILE A 44 2.00 -0.42 -4.25
N VAL A 45 2.90 -0.65 -3.29
CA VAL A 45 3.00 0.19 -2.08
C VAL A 45 3.39 1.62 -2.45
N ARG A 46 4.35 1.81 -3.38
CA ARG A 46 4.73 3.14 -3.85
C ARG A 46 3.57 3.85 -4.55
N ALA A 47 2.81 3.16 -5.39
CA ALA A 47 1.66 3.75 -6.07
C ALA A 47 0.59 4.22 -5.07
N LEU A 48 0.25 3.38 -4.08
CA LEU A 48 -0.72 3.72 -3.03
C LEU A 48 -0.27 4.94 -2.23
N MET A 49 0.98 4.92 -1.73
CA MET A 49 1.52 6.02 -0.95
C MET A 49 1.63 7.31 -1.76
N THR A 50 2.13 7.23 -3.00
CA THR A 50 2.26 8.41 -3.86
C THR A 50 0.89 9.01 -4.18
N GLY A 51 -0.11 8.21 -4.55
CA GLY A 51 -1.46 8.71 -4.83
C GLY A 51 -2.08 9.41 -3.61
N TYR A 52 -1.98 8.77 -2.44
CA TYR A 52 -2.46 9.36 -1.19
C TYR A 52 -1.76 10.68 -0.85
N LEU A 53 -0.43 10.73 -0.95
CA LEU A 53 0.35 11.94 -0.64
C LEU A 53 0.13 13.05 -1.66
N LEU A 54 -0.02 12.72 -2.94
CA LEU A 54 -0.37 13.70 -3.97
C LEU A 54 -1.72 14.35 -3.65
N HIS A 55 -2.75 13.55 -3.34
CA HIS A 55 -4.05 14.11 -2.96
C HIS A 55 -3.97 14.97 -1.67
N THR A 56 -3.34 14.44 -0.62
CA THR A 56 -3.34 15.08 0.70
C THR A 56 -2.46 16.32 0.81
N LEU A 57 -1.33 16.36 0.09
CA LEU A 57 -0.35 17.44 0.25
C LEU A 57 -0.44 18.51 -0.84
N THR A 58 -0.88 18.18 -2.06
CA THR A 58 -0.86 19.15 -3.16
C THR A 58 -2.13 19.99 -3.24
N GLY A 59 -3.23 19.54 -2.64
CA GLY A 59 -4.48 20.31 -2.55
C GLY A 59 -5.11 20.65 -3.91
N ASP A 60 -4.72 19.95 -4.99
CA ASP A 60 -5.17 20.24 -6.35
C ASP A 60 -6.62 19.79 -6.58
N ARG A 61 -7.56 20.55 -6.01
CA ARG A 61 -9.01 20.31 -6.11
C ARG A 61 -9.58 20.52 -7.52
N LYS A 62 -8.82 21.12 -8.45
CA LYS A 62 -9.29 21.35 -9.83
C LYS A 62 -9.18 20.11 -10.70
N ASN A 63 -8.18 19.27 -10.44
CA ASN A 63 -7.95 18.00 -11.12
C ASN A 63 -7.83 16.90 -10.06
N ASP A 64 -8.96 16.44 -9.54
CA ASP A 64 -9.06 15.50 -8.42
C ASP A 64 -8.69 14.05 -8.80
N THR A 65 -7.65 13.90 -9.62
CA THR A 65 -7.17 12.66 -10.22
C THR A 65 -6.78 11.61 -9.18
N TYR A 66 -6.34 12.06 -7.99
CA TYR A 66 -5.83 11.18 -6.94
C TYR A 66 -6.79 11.01 -5.75
N ARG A 67 -8.00 11.57 -5.81
CA ARG A 67 -8.99 11.49 -4.70
C ARG A 67 -9.18 10.07 -4.20
N ASP A 68 -9.30 9.15 -5.13
CA ASP A 68 -9.69 7.76 -4.85
C ASP A 68 -8.64 7.03 -3.99
N PHE A 69 -7.39 7.51 -3.98
CA PHE A 69 -6.35 7.00 -3.07
C PHE A 69 -6.53 7.40 -1.61
N ALA A 70 -7.36 8.41 -1.32
CA ALA A 70 -7.71 8.85 0.03
C ALA A 70 -9.16 8.51 0.41
N ASN A 71 -9.95 7.94 -0.50
CA ASN A 71 -11.31 7.52 -0.22
C ASN A 71 -11.32 6.07 0.33
N PRO A 72 -11.82 5.84 1.55
CA PRO A 72 -11.86 4.49 2.13
C PRO A 72 -12.82 3.54 1.40
N ASP A 73 -13.83 4.07 0.72
CA ASP A 73 -14.92 3.29 0.11
C ASP A 73 -14.65 2.94 -1.36
N VAL A 74 -13.52 3.40 -1.92
CA VAL A 74 -13.16 3.14 -3.32
C VAL A 74 -12.28 1.91 -3.43
N ASP A 75 -12.76 0.92 -4.18
CA ASP A 75 -11.95 -0.22 -4.60
C ASP A 75 -10.93 0.20 -5.66
N LEU A 76 -9.65 0.09 -5.28
CA LEU A 76 -8.55 0.37 -6.18
C LEU A 76 -8.12 -0.92 -6.88
N PRO A 77 -7.75 -0.85 -8.17
CA PRO A 77 -7.16 -1.99 -8.86
C PRO A 77 -5.94 -2.52 -8.10
N LYS A 78 -5.90 -3.84 -7.86
CA LYS A 78 -4.85 -4.53 -7.09
C LYS A 78 -4.75 -4.15 -5.61
N ALA A 79 -5.68 -3.32 -5.12
CA ALA A 79 -5.76 -2.88 -3.74
C ALA A 79 -7.22 -2.75 -3.24
N PRO A 80 -8.06 -3.80 -3.36
CA PRO A 80 -9.46 -3.73 -2.93
C PRO A 80 -9.57 -3.54 -1.41
N THR A 81 -10.64 -2.89 -0.99
CA THR A 81 -10.94 -2.73 0.44
C THR A 81 -11.33 -4.09 1.03
N MET A 82 -10.81 -4.40 2.22
CA MET A 82 -11.23 -5.60 2.97
C MET A 82 -12.45 -5.27 3.83
N ASP A 83 -13.38 -6.23 3.95
CA ASP A 83 -14.44 -6.12 4.95
C ASP A 83 -13.81 -6.08 6.36
N PRO A 84 -14.09 -5.03 7.16
CA PRO A 84 -13.65 -4.98 8.54
C PRO A 84 -14.31 -6.03 9.45
N PHE A 85 -15.34 -6.77 8.99
CA PHE A 85 -16.14 -7.71 9.82
C PHE A 85 -16.31 -9.10 9.21
#